data_AF-A0A2G0QDM4-F1
#
_entry.id   AF-A0A2G0QDM4-F1
#
_cell.length_a   1.000
_cell.length_b   1.000
_cell.length_c   1.000
_cell.angle_alpha   90.00
_cell.angle_beta   90.00
_cell.angle_gamma   90.00
#
_symmetry.space_group_name_H-M   'P 1'
#
loop_
_entity.id
_entity.type
_entity.pdbx_description
1 polymer ?
#
loop_
_entity_poly.entity_id
_entity_poly.type
_entity_poly.pdbx_seq_one_letter_code
_entity_poly.pdbx_strand_id
1 'polypeptide(L)'
;MNLVKDAWLTFRMRNGSEEKLPLAAICDPAVMDFSLPRSDFQGAVYQLAIGLLQTVFAPEDKYEWHDFYEQAPTQADLQTAFNRVEHAFNLIGDGPLFMQDFDSLAERKSTSISGLLIESPGEKTLKDNTDHFIKRGKCEVISPEMAAIALFTLQINAPAGNVGLRGGGPLTTLIQLQNWALHYGKNFGSTSLIENVGLTQTLISVVQIFFRGWVKLIPAKKQVQKSTPIMCMSCICIGQCHDGFVWK
;
A
#
# COMPACT_ATOMS: atom_id res chain seq x y z
N MET A 1 -18.28 -3.07 -1.45
CA MET A 1 -16.92 -3.46 -1.88
C MET A 1 -16.00 -3.33 -0.69
N ASN A 2 -15.27 -4.39 -0.37
CA ASN A 2 -14.26 -4.45 0.67
C ASN A 2 -12.88 -4.72 0.06
N LEU A 3 -11.92 -3.83 0.32
CA LEU A 3 -10.62 -3.79 -0.35
C LEU A 3 -9.66 -4.93 0.07
N VAL A 4 -10.00 -5.74 1.07
CA VAL A 4 -9.19 -6.90 1.46
C VAL A 4 -9.87 -8.25 1.21
N LYS A 5 -11.08 -8.24 0.63
CA LYS A 5 -11.83 -9.45 0.27
C LYS A 5 -12.14 -9.55 -1.21
N ASP A 6 -12.60 -8.46 -1.80
CA ASP A 6 -13.11 -8.46 -3.17
C ASP A 6 -11.97 -8.43 -4.19
N ALA A 7 -12.24 -8.93 -5.40
CA ALA A 7 -11.35 -8.76 -6.54
C ALA A 7 -11.47 -7.34 -7.11
N TRP A 8 -10.57 -6.45 -6.70
CA TRP A 8 -10.65 -5.03 -7.02
C TRP A 8 -9.38 -4.45 -7.69
N LEU A 9 -8.23 -5.10 -7.54
CA LEU A 9 -6.95 -4.65 -8.13
C LEU A 9 -6.64 -5.40 -9.41
N THR A 10 -6.16 -4.68 -10.41
CA THR A 10 -5.64 -5.28 -11.64
C THR A 10 -4.17 -5.63 -11.45
N PHE A 11 -3.81 -6.86 -11.82
CA PHE A 11 -2.46 -7.37 -11.79
C PHE A 11 -2.01 -7.77 -13.18
N ARG A 12 -0.73 -7.56 -13.46
CA ARG A 12 -0.04 -8.13 -14.60
C ARG A 12 0.44 -9.53 -14.26
N MET A 13 0.02 -10.50 -15.03
CA MET A 13 0.35 -11.91 -14.86
C MET A 13 1.61 -12.28 -15.67
N ARG A 14 2.24 -13.41 -15.33
CA ARG A 14 3.45 -13.93 -15.97
C ARG A 14 3.24 -14.30 -17.44
N ASN A 15 2.04 -14.75 -17.80
CA ASN A 15 1.63 -15.01 -19.18
C ASN A 15 1.37 -13.72 -19.99
N GLY A 16 1.48 -12.54 -19.37
CA GLY A 16 1.21 -11.24 -19.98
C GLY A 16 -0.25 -10.79 -19.94
N SER A 17 -1.18 -11.59 -19.40
CA SER A 17 -2.57 -11.15 -19.17
C SER A 17 -2.64 -10.11 -18.05
N GLU A 18 -3.73 -9.36 -18.05
CA GLU A 18 -4.13 -8.52 -16.92
C GLU A 18 -5.39 -9.10 -16.30
N GLU A 19 -5.37 -9.31 -14.99
CA GLU A 19 -6.45 -9.95 -14.26
C GLU A 19 -6.82 -9.15 -13.02
N LYS A 20 -8.13 -9.06 -12.74
CA LYS A 20 -8.64 -8.40 -11.54
C LYS A 20 -8.72 -9.43 -10.41
N LEU A 21 -7.90 -9.25 -9.38
CA LEU A 21 -7.72 -10.20 -8.29
C LEU A 21 -7.84 -9.50 -6.92
N PRO A 22 -8.08 -10.24 -5.83
CA PRO A 22 -8.03 -9.68 -4.48
C PRO A 22 -6.59 -9.33 -4.08
N LEU A 23 -6.44 -8.41 -3.12
CA LEU A 23 -5.11 -7.98 -2.65
C LEU A 23 -4.25 -9.15 -2.11
N ALA A 24 -4.87 -10.20 -1.57
CA ALA A 24 -4.15 -11.39 -1.11
C ALA A 24 -3.43 -12.16 -2.24
N ALA A 25 -3.77 -11.92 -3.51
CA ALA A 25 -3.09 -12.53 -4.66
C ALA A 25 -1.64 -12.05 -4.86
N ILE A 26 -1.16 -11.06 -4.09
CA ILE A 26 0.24 -10.59 -4.15
C ILE A 26 1.28 -11.69 -3.90
N CYS A 27 0.91 -12.78 -3.22
CA CYS A 27 1.80 -13.91 -2.96
C CYS A 27 1.85 -14.93 -4.11
N ASP A 28 0.99 -14.81 -5.12
CA ASP A 28 0.89 -15.79 -6.21
C ASP A 28 2.10 -15.70 -7.17
N PRO A 29 2.82 -16.80 -7.41
CA PRO A 29 3.94 -16.86 -8.37
C PRO A 29 3.54 -16.73 -9.86
N ALA A 30 2.26 -16.59 -10.19
CA ALA A 30 1.81 -16.12 -11.49
C ALA A 30 1.73 -14.58 -11.58
N VAL A 31 1.61 -13.89 -10.45
CA VAL A 31 1.39 -12.44 -10.39
C VAL A 31 2.73 -11.70 -10.44
N MET A 32 2.96 -10.90 -11.49
CA MET A 32 4.25 -10.22 -11.71
C MET A 32 4.29 -8.82 -11.10
N ASP A 33 3.24 -8.03 -11.32
CA ASP A 33 3.14 -6.67 -10.78
C ASP A 33 1.68 -6.21 -10.66
N PHE A 34 1.40 -5.11 -9.97
CA PHE A 34 0.13 -4.40 -10.19
C PHE A 34 0.13 -3.80 -11.60
N SER A 35 -1.04 -3.68 -12.22
CA SER A 35 -1.21 -2.97 -13.49
C SER A 35 -2.18 -1.81 -13.29
N LEU A 36 -1.63 -0.65 -12.93
CA LEU A 36 -2.40 0.58 -12.70
C LEU A 36 -2.06 1.63 -13.75
N PRO A 37 -3.05 2.47 -14.14
CA PRO A 37 -2.88 3.42 -15.24
C PRO A 37 -1.96 4.60 -14.90
N ARG A 38 -1.59 4.77 -13.63
CA ARG A 38 -0.77 5.88 -13.15
C ARG A 38 0.34 5.39 -12.23
N SER A 39 1.53 6.00 -12.33
CA SER A 39 2.70 5.62 -11.53
C SER A 39 2.57 6.01 -10.05
N ASP A 40 1.87 7.10 -9.74
CA ASP A 40 1.58 7.49 -8.35
C ASP A 40 0.63 6.48 -7.69
N PHE A 41 -0.34 5.96 -8.44
CA PHE A 41 -1.24 4.89 -7.99
C PHE A 41 -0.49 3.58 -7.79
N GLN A 42 0.41 3.22 -8.69
CA GLN A 42 1.32 2.07 -8.53
C GLN A 42 2.11 2.18 -7.22
N GLY A 43 2.77 3.33 -7.00
CA GLY A 43 3.52 3.62 -5.78
C GLY A 43 2.67 3.59 -4.52
N ALA A 44 1.43 4.04 -4.60
CA ALA A 44 0.49 4.04 -3.49
C ALA A 44 0.01 2.63 -3.13
N VAL A 45 -0.31 1.78 -4.12
CA VAL A 45 -0.73 0.40 -3.85
C VAL A 45 0.40 -0.44 -3.28
N TYR A 46 1.66 -0.23 -3.68
CA TYR A 46 2.80 -0.83 -2.97
C TYR A 46 2.82 -0.44 -1.49
N GLN A 47 2.66 0.85 -1.18
CA GLN A 47 2.64 1.33 0.20
C GLN A 47 1.45 0.79 0.99
N LEU A 48 0.28 0.65 0.36
CA LEU A 48 -0.90 0.03 0.96
C LEU A 48 -0.64 -1.44 1.32
N ALA A 49 -0.10 -2.23 0.37
CA ALA A 49 0.20 -3.64 0.58
C ALA A 49 1.23 -3.84 1.70
N ILE A 50 2.32 -3.07 1.67
CA ILE A 50 3.37 -3.08 2.71
C ILE A 50 2.79 -2.69 4.06
N GLY A 51 2.01 -1.62 4.14
CA GLY A 51 1.39 -1.16 5.40
C GLY A 51 0.38 -2.16 5.96
N LEU A 52 -0.39 -2.82 5.10
CA LEU A 52 -1.32 -3.87 5.52
C LEU A 52 -0.57 -5.08 6.06
N LEU A 53 0.42 -5.60 5.33
CA LEU A 53 1.26 -6.71 5.79
C LEU A 53 1.95 -6.37 7.12
N GLN A 54 2.48 -5.15 7.28
CA GLN A 54 3.06 -4.66 8.55
C GLN A 54 2.10 -4.74 9.73
N THR A 55 0.81 -4.57 9.46
CA THR A 55 -0.19 -4.46 10.51
C THR A 55 -0.69 -5.83 10.95
N VAL A 56 -0.93 -6.74 10.00
CA VAL A 56 -1.62 -8.00 10.30
C VAL A 56 -0.81 -9.26 10.00
N PHE A 57 0.32 -9.14 9.31
CA PHE A 57 1.19 -10.26 8.89
C PHE A 57 2.68 -9.93 9.09
N ALA A 58 2.98 -9.19 10.16
CA ALA A 58 4.34 -8.91 10.59
C ALA A 58 4.99 -10.18 11.15
N PRO A 59 6.24 -10.52 10.77
CA PRO A 59 6.93 -11.67 11.34
C PRO A 59 7.31 -11.35 12.79
N GLU A 60 7.30 -12.37 13.65
CA GLU A 60 7.67 -12.25 15.05
C GLU A 60 9.16 -11.97 15.23
N ASP A 61 10.00 -12.57 14.38
CA ASP A 61 11.45 -12.43 14.41
C ASP A 61 12.11 -12.63 13.03
N LYS A 62 13.45 -12.58 13.02
CA LYS A 62 14.28 -12.73 11.81
C LYS A 62 14.27 -14.14 11.21
N TYR A 63 13.84 -15.16 11.96
CA TYR A 63 13.79 -16.54 11.50
C TYR A 63 12.47 -16.79 10.77
N GLU A 64 11.33 -16.43 11.37
CA GLU A 64 10.03 -16.53 10.69
C GLU A 64 10.00 -15.66 9.42
N TRP A 65 10.62 -14.49 9.50
CA TRP A 65 10.92 -13.65 8.35
C TRP A 65 11.66 -14.38 7.21
N HIS A 66 12.69 -15.16 7.57
CA HIS A 66 13.51 -15.90 6.62
C HIS A 66 12.69 -17.04 6.01
N ASP A 67 11.89 -17.72 6.82
CA ASP A 67 10.99 -18.78 6.39
C ASP A 67 9.99 -18.24 5.36
N PHE A 68 9.37 -17.07 5.59
CA PHE A 68 8.50 -16.43 4.60
C PHE A 68 9.23 -15.92 3.36
N TYR A 69 10.51 -15.58 3.49
CA TYR A 69 11.34 -15.18 2.35
C TYR A 69 11.64 -16.37 1.43
N GLU A 70 11.96 -17.54 2.01
CA GLU A 70 12.21 -18.78 1.27
C GLU A 70 10.92 -19.42 0.74
N GLN A 71 9.86 -19.41 1.55
CA GLN A 71 8.56 -19.96 1.23
C GLN A 71 7.49 -18.92 1.47
N ALA A 72 7.02 -18.30 0.37
CA ALA A 72 5.96 -17.31 0.44
C ALA A 72 4.69 -17.90 1.10
N PRO A 73 3.96 -17.09 1.90
CA PRO A 73 2.70 -17.52 2.50
C PRO A 73 1.67 -17.83 1.41
N THR A 74 0.71 -18.70 1.72
CA THR A 74 -0.39 -18.97 0.80
C THR A 74 -1.38 -17.81 0.79
N GLN A 75 -2.19 -17.72 -0.27
CA GLN A 75 -3.26 -16.72 -0.33
C GLN A 75 -4.25 -16.88 0.85
N ALA A 76 -4.47 -18.11 1.32
CA ALA A 76 -5.35 -18.38 2.47
C ALA A 76 -4.75 -17.84 3.79
N ASP A 77 -3.44 -17.92 3.98
CA ASP A 77 -2.75 -17.35 5.14
C ASP A 77 -2.90 -15.83 5.15
N LEU A 78 -2.65 -15.18 4.00
CA LEU A 78 -2.84 -13.74 3.85
C LEU A 78 -4.30 -13.32 4.06
N GLN A 79 -5.25 -14.05 3.48
CA GLN A 79 -6.67 -13.74 3.64
C GLN A 79 -7.10 -13.85 5.12
N THR A 80 -6.61 -14.87 5.82
CA THR A 80 -6.88 -15.05 7.26
C THR A 80 -6.37 -13.85 8.07
N ALA A 81 -5.16 -13.37 7.77
CA ALA A 81 -4.61 -12.19 8.42
C ALA A 81 -5.41 -10.91 8.08
N PHE A 82 -5.75 -10.73 6.80
CA PHE A 82 -6.47 -9.55 6.32
C PHE A 82 -7.90 -9.46 6.89
N ASN A 83 -8.57 -10.59 7.12
CA ASN A 83 -9.89 -10.62 7.75
C ASN A 83 -9.93 -9.95 9.13
N ARG A 84 -8.79 -9.88 9.85
CA ARG A 84 -8.69 -9.20 11.16
C ARG A 84 -8.98 -7.70 11.08
N VAL A 85 -8.74 -7.08 9.93
CA VAL A 85 -8.93 -5.63 9.70
C VAL A 85 -10.02 -5.32 8.67
N GLU A 86 -10.74 -6.33 8.20
CA GLU A 86 -11.81 -6.18 7.18
C GLU A 86 -12.74 -4.99 7.44
N HIS A 87 -13.16 -4.81 8.70
CA HIS A 87 -14.08 -3.75 9.13
C HIS A 87 -13.62 -2.33 8.75
N ALA A 88 -12.31 -2.11 8.59
CA ALA A 88 -11.73 -0.82 8.23
C ALA A 88 -11.55 -0.62 6.71
N PHE A 89 -11.78 -1.66 5.90
CA PHE A 89 -11.50 -1.67 4.45
C PHE A 89 -12.79 -1.69 3.59
N ASN A 90 -13.94 -1.37 4.18
CA ASN A 90 -15.18 -1.16 3.43
C ASN A 90 -15.13 0.18 2.68
N LEU A 91 -15.19 0.18 1.34
CA LEU A 91 -15.21 1.45 0.59
C LEU A 91 -16.62 2.06 0.54
N ILE A 92 -17.62 1.19 0.48
CA ILE A 92 -19.04 1.54 0.37
C ILE A 92 -19.85 0.64 1.30
N GLY A 93 -21.02 1.12 1.70
CA GLY A 93 -21.93 0.43 2.62
C GLY A 93 -22.22 1.31 3.84
N ASP A 94 -22.71 0.68 4.89
CA ASP A 94 -23.04 1.36 6.15
C ASP A 94 -21.87 1.29 7.14
N GLY A 95 -21.74 2.30 7.99
CA GLY A 95 -20.74 2.36 9.05
C GLY A 95 -19.40 2.98 8.61
N PRO A 96 -18.29 2.67 9.31
CA PRO A 96 -16.95 3.16 8.97
C PRO A 96 -16.55 2.80 7.55
N LEU A 97 -16.17 3.81 6.76
CA LEU A 97 -15.66 3.63 5.41
C LEU A 97 -14.17 3.92 5.32
N PHE A 98 -13.49 3.20 4.42
CA PHE A 98 -12.05 3.24 4.24
C PHE A 98 -11.58 4.68 3.98
N MET A 99 -10.82 5.21 4.94
CA MET A 99 -10.22 6.55 4.92
C MET A 99 -11.21 7.70 4.70
N GLN A 100 -12.45 7.54 5.10
CA GLN A 100 -13.48 8.59 5.04
C GLN A 100 -13.91 9.00 6.45
N ASP A 101 -14.38 10.22 6.57
CA ASP A 101 -14.88 10.78 7.83
C ASP A 101 -16.21 10.11 8.24
N PHE A 102 -16.46 10.05 9.54
CA PHE A 102 -17.73 9.60 10.11
C PHE A 102 -18.80 10.68 10.07
N ASP A 103 -18.37 11.95 10.00
CA ASP A 103 -19.27 13.09 9.98
C ASP A 103 -20.15 13.06 8.72
N SER A 104 -21.41 13.46 8.89
CA SER A 104 -22.34 13.61 7.78
C SER A 104 -21.80 14.64 6.78
N LEU A 105 -21.78 14.24 5.50
CA LEU A 105 -21.39 15.12 4.40
C LEU A 105 -22.51 16.08 3.96
N ALA A 106 -23.71 16.00 4.55
CA ALA A 106 -24.88 16.77 4.11
C ALA A 106 -24.66 18.29 4.10
N GLU A 107 -23.83 18.81 5.02
CA GLU A 107 -23.50 20.23 5.14
C GLU A 107 -22.14 20.59 4.53
N ARG A 108 -21.40 19.60 4.01
CA ARG A 108 -20.09 19.82 3.38
C ARG A 108 -20.28 20.26 1.94
N LYS A 109 -19.49 21.25 1.52
CA LYS A 109 -19.43 21.66 0.12
C LYS A 109 -18.89 20.51 -0.73
N SER A 110 -19.67 20.07 -1.72
CA SER A 110 -19.20 19.08 -2.69
C SER A 110 -17.98 19.61 -3.44
N THR A 111 -16.95 18.78 -3.50
CA THR A 111 -15.75 19.02 -4.33
C THR A 111 -15.80 18.15 -5.57
N SER A 112 -15.05 18.53 -6.61
CA SER A 112 -14.89 17.71 -7.80
C SER A 112 -14.10 16.44 -7.48
N ILE A 113 -14.45 15.32 -8.11
CA ILE A 113 -13.72 14.05 -7.96
C ILE A 113 -12.25 14.17 -8.39
N SER A 114 -11.96 15.07 -9.34
CA SER A 114 -10.59 15.40 -9.74
C SER A 114 -9.74 15.86 -8.57
N GLY A 115 -10.34 16.45 -7.53
CA GLY A 115 -9.65 16.90 -6.32
C GLY A 115 -8.97 15.79 -5.52
N LEU A 116 -9.27 14.51 -5.80
CA LEU A 116 -8.52 13.37 -5.26
C LEU A 116 -7.16 13.16 -5.93
N LEU A 117 -6.94 13.74 -7.11
CA LEU A 117 -5.70 13.60 -7.86
C LEU A 117 -4.72 14.71 -7.46
N ILE A 118 -3.49 14.35 -7.13
CA ILE A 118 -2.48 15.26 -6.56
C ILE A 118 -2.17 16.45 -7.48
N GLU A 119 -2.24 16.25 -8.80
CA GLU A 119 -1.96 17.27 -9.80
C GLU A 119 -3.15 18.20 -10.10
N SER A 120 -4.34 17.88 -9.60
CA SER A 120 -5.52 18.69 -9.88
C SER A 120 -5.44 20.06 -9.19
N PRO A 121 -5.88 21.14 -9.87
CA PRO A 121 -5.86 22.46 -9.27
C PRO A 121 -6.87 22.55 -8.12
N GLY A 122 -6.43 23.10 -6.99
CA GLY A 122 -7.31 23.41 -5.86
C GLY A 122 -8.19 24.63 -6.14
N GLU A 123 -9.15 24.90 -5.24
CA GLU A 123 -10.08 26.02 -5.41
C GLU A 123 -9.40 27.37 -5.61
N LYS A 124 -8.31 27.63 -4.87
CA LYS A 124 -7.55 28.87 -5.00
C LYS A 124 -6.85 28.96 -6.35
N THR A 125 -6.21 27.89 -6.81
CA THR A 125 -5.53 27.85 -8.11
C THR A 125 -6.51 28.13 -9.26
N LEU A 126 -7.73 27.61 -9.17
CA LEU A 126 -8.80 27.87 -10.14
C LEU A 126 -9.29 29.34 -10.09
N LYS A 127 -9.51 29.89 -8.89
CA LYS A 127 -9.94 31.30 -8.70
C LYS A 127 -8.90 32.29 -9.21
N ASP A 128 -7.64 32.03 -8.91
CA ASP A 128 -6.50 32.87 -9.30
C ASP A 128 -6.07 32.61 -10.76
N ASN A 129 -6.70 31.64 -11.44
CA ASN A 129 -6.40 31.22 -12.80
C ASN A 129 -4.92 30.86 -13.03
N THR A 130 -4.29 30.24 -12.04
CA THR A 130 -2.84 29.93 -12.03
C THR A 130 -2.53 28.49 -12.48
N ASP A 131 -3.53 27.76 -12.97
CA ASP A 131 -3.44 26.38 -13.45
C ASP A 131 -3.11 26.28 -14.96
N HIS A 132 -2.35 27.23 -15.50
CA HIS A 132 -2.10 27.39 -16.94
C HIS A 132 -1.62 26.12 -17.68
N PHE A 133 -0.94 25.21 -16.99
CA PHE A 133 -0.39 23.98 -17.58
C PHE A 133 -1.21 22.74 -17.27
N ILE A 134 -2.29 22.85 -16.49
CA ILE A 134 -3.16 21.74 -16.13
C ILE A 134 -4.43 21.82 -16.98
N LYS A 135 -4.68 20.81 -17.81
CA LYS A 135 -5.95 20.74 -18.55
C LYS A 135 -7.07 20.41 -17.58
N ARG A 136 -8.06 21.31 -17.46
CA ARG A 136 -9.29 21.10 -16.68
C ARG A 136 -10.15 20.00 -17.33
N GLY A 137 -11.04 19.39 -16.54
CA GLY A 137 -11.99 18.37 -17.02
C GLY A 137 -11.38 17.01 -17.36
N LYS A 138 -10.12 16.72 -16.95
CA LYS A 138 -9.49 15.43 -17.23
C LYS A 138 -10.09 14.25 -16.47
N CYS A 139 -10.71 14.49 -15.32
CA CYS A 139 -11.31 13.46 -14.48
C CYS A 139 -12.64 13.98 -13.94
N GLU A 140 -13.71 13.69 -14.67
CA GLU A 140 -15.09 13.99 -14.27
C GLU A 140 -15.75 12.80 -13.57
N VAL A 141 -15.28 11.59 -13.89
CA VAL A 141 -15.71 10.33 -13.32
C VAL A 141 -14.48 9.43 -13.08
N ILE A 142 -14.59 8.57 -12.08
CA ILE A 142 -13.57 7.59 -11.72
C ILE A 142 -14.29 6.34 -11.20
N SER A 143 -13.73 5.14 -11.42
CA SER A 143 -14.31 3.93 -10.83
C SER A 143 -14.10 3.92 -9.31
N PRO A 144 -14.94 3.21 -8.53
CA PRO A 144 -14.75 3.10 -7.07
C PRO A 144 -13.36 2.59 -6.68
N GLU A 145 -12.81 1.65 -7.43
CA GLU A 145 -11.47 1.10 -7.21
C GLU A 145 -10.39 2.18 -7.34
N MET A 146 -10.47 2.96 -8.42
CA MET A 146 -9.53 4.04 -8.66
C MET A 146 -9.74 5.21 -7.67
N ALA A 147 -10.98 5.46 -7.22
CA ALA A 147 -11.26 6.41 -6.14
C ALA A 147 -10.60 5.99 -4.83
N ALA A 148 -10.63 4.71 -4.48
CA ALA A 148 -9.98 4.19 -3.27
C ALA A 148 -8.46 4.40 -3.31
N ILE A 149 -7.83 4.12 -4.46
CA ILE A 149 -6.39 4.34 -4.63
C ILE A 149 -6.08 5.84 -4.60
N ALA A 150 -6.87 6.67 -5.29
CA ALA A 150 -6.67 8.12 -5.30
C ALA A 150 -6.79 8.70 -3.87
N LEU A 151 -7.80 8.27 -3.11
CA LEU A 151 -8.00 8.65 -1.72
C LEU A 151 -6.78 8.26 -0.87
N PHE A 152 -6.34 7.00 -0.94
CA PHE A 152 -5.14 6.56 -0.22
C PHE A 152 -3.91 7.37 -0.64
N THR A 153 -3.70 7.54 -1.94
CA THR A 153 -2.57 8.29 -2.53
C THR A 153 -2.51 9.72 -1.99
N LEU A 154 -3.65 10.41 -1.92
CA LEU A 154 -3.74 11.74 -1.36
C LEU A 154 -3.31 11.75 0.11
N GLN A 155 -3.81 10.81 0.91
CA GLN A 155 -3.50 10.75 2.35
C GLN A 155 -2.02 10.48 2.65
N ILE A 156 -1.30 9.78 1.76
CA ILE A 156 0.11 9.43 1.98
C ILE A 156 1.11 10.34 1.25
N ASN A 157 0.73 10.98 0.14
CA ASN A 157 1.65 11.69 -0.75
C ASN A 157 1.25 13.14 -1.05
N ALA A 158 0.13 13.64 -0.53
CA ALA A 158 -0.35 14.97 -0.89
C ALA A 158 0.64 16.10 -0.49
N PRO A 159 0.67 17.20 -1.27
CA PRO A 159 1.49 18.37 -0.97
C PRO A 159 1.04 19.06 0.32
N ALA A 160 1.90 19.96 0.83
CA ALA A 160 1.65 20.71 2.06
C ALA A 160 0.31 21.47 2.00
N GLY A 161 -0.46 21.39 3.09
CA GLY A 161 -1.82 21.95 3.17
C GLY A 161 -2.94 20.90 3.00
N ASN A 162 -2.60 19.67 2.62
CA ASN A 162 -3.49 18.51 2.68
C ASN A 162 -3.10 17.59 3.85
N VAL A 163 -4.04 16.76 4.30
CA VAL A 163 -3.90 15.88 5.46
C VAL A 163 -2.94 14.74 5.14
N GLY A 164 -1.67 14.91 5.47
CA GLY A 164 -0.64 13.86 5.38
C GLY A 164 0.13 13.76 6.68
N LEU A 165 0.09 12.60 7.33
CA LEU A 165 0.79 12.36 8.61
C LEU A 165 2.32 12.52 8.48
N ARG A 166 2.86 12.46 7.25
CA ARG A 166 4.28 12.63 6.94
C ARG A 166 4.64 14.06 6.51
N GLY A 167 3.71 15.01 6.65
CA GLY A 167 3.86 16.35 6.09
C GLY A 167 3.59 16.39 4.59
N GLY A 168 3.93 17.52 3.96
CA GLY A 168 3.62 17.76 2.55
C GLY A 168 4.63 17.14 1.59
N GLY A 169 4.14 16.33 0.65
CA GLY A 169 4.91 15.76 -0.47
C GLY A 169 6.06 14.86 -0.02
N PRO A 170 5.85 13.86 0.85
CA PRO A 170 6.92 13.01 1.34
C PRO A 170 7.53 12.18 0.20
N LEU A 171 8.85 11.99 0.27
CA LEU A 171 9.53 11.02 -0.59
C LEU A 171 9.36 9.61 -0.02
N THR A 172 8.91 8.68 -0.87
CA THR A 172 8.90 7.26 -0.56
C THR A 172 9.98 6.56 -1.35
N THR A 173 10.81 5.77 -0.66
CA THR A 173 11.84 4.94 -1.27
C THR A 173 11.53 3.48 -0.96
N LEU A 174 11.35 2.69 -2.01
CA LEU A 174 11.16 1.25 -1.91
C LEU A 174 12.42 0.55 -2.44
N ILE A 175 12.82 -0.54 -1.79
CA ILE A 175 13.84 -1.42 -2.33
C ILE A 175 13.16 -2.24 -3.41
N GLN A 176 13.78 -2.46 -4.56
CA GLN A 176 13.28 -3.41 -5.56
C GLN A 176 14.30 -4.54 -5.72
N LEU A 177 13.88 -5.78 -5.48
CA LEU A 177 14.73 -6.94 -5.75
C LEU A 177 14.71 -7.19 -7.26
N GLN A 178 15.89 -7.07 -7.88
CA GLN A 178 16.05 -7.35 -9.29
C GLN A 178 16.53 -8.79 -9.47
N ASN A 179 15.76 -9.58 -10.21
CA ASN A 179 16.12 -10.95 -10.49
C ASN A 179 17.21 -10.97 -11.58
N TRP A 180 18.48 -11.11 -11.16
CA TRP A 180 19.66 -11.03 -12.02
C TRP A 180 19.72 -12.16 -13.07
N ALA A 181 19.04 -13.28 -12.83
CA ALA A 181 18.98 -14.41 -13.75
C ALA A 181 18.27 -14.07 -15.09
N LEU A 182 17.29 -13.16 -15.07
CA LEU A 182 16.57 -12.73 -16.28
C LEU A 182 17.41 -11.80 -17.18
N HIS A 183 18.43 -11.13 -16.64
CA HIS A 183 19.24 -10.17 -17.39
C HIS A 183 20.56 -10.76 -17.91
N TYR A 184 21.15 -11.74 -17.20
CA TYR A 184 22.46 -12.31 -17.53
C TYR A 184 22.45 -13.80 -17.91
N GLY A 185 21.29 -14.46 -17.91
CA GLY A 185 21.13 -15.90 -18.22
C GLY A 185 21.48 -16.35 -19.65
N LYS A 186 21.98 -15.47 -20.53
CA LYS A 186 22.50 -15.87 -21.85
C LYS A 186 24.02 -16.08 -21.90
N ASN A 187 24.79 -15.66 -20.89
CA ASN A 187 26.27 -15.61 -21.01
C ASN A 187 27.06 -16.34 -19.91
N PHE A 188 26.43 -16.98 -18.92
CA PHE A 188 27.16 -17.76 -17.90
C PHE A 188 26.84 -19.25 -18.01
N GLY A 189 27.77 -19.98 -18.64
CA GLY A 189 27.77 -21.44 -18.66
C GLY A 189 28.32 -22.00 -17.35
N SER A 190 27.46 -22.23 -16.36
CA SER A 190 27.68 -23.27 -15.34
C SER A 190 26.32 -23.73 -14.77
N THR A 191 25.84 -24.82 -15.34
CA THR A 191 24.48 -25.36 -15.20
C THR A 191 24.32 -26.31 -14.02
N SER A 192 24.71 -25.95 -12.78
CA SER A 192 24.55 -26.91 -11.67
C SER A 192 24.33 -26.38 -10.26
N LEU A 193 24.34 -25.06 -10.02
CA LEU A 193 24.11 -24.49 -8.68
C LEU A 193 22.88 -23.57 -8.59
N ILE A 194 22.19 -23.32 -9.70
CA ILE A 194 21.09 -22.35 -9.78
C ILE A 194 19.72 -23.04 -9.94
N GLU A 195 19.67 -24.35 -10.19
CA GLU A 195 18.40 -25.06 -10.44
C GLU A 195 17.47 -25.14 -9.21
N ASN A 196 17.97 -24.95 -7.99
CA ASN A 196 17.16 -25.08 -6.76
C ASN A 196 16.78 -23.75 -6.08
N VAL A 197 17.23 -22.59 -6.59
CA VAL A 197 16.78 -21.28 -6.08
C VAL A 197 15.72 -20.76 -7.05
N GLY A 198 14.48 -21.16 -6.79
CA GLY A 198 13.32 -20.97 -7.67
C GLY A 198 13.20 -19.58 -8.28
N LEU A 199 13.05 -19.57 -9.61
CA LEU A 199 12.84 -18.41 -10.49
C LEU A 199 11.44 -17.78 -10.33
N THR A 200 11.18 -17.08 -9.23
CA THR A 200 9.96 -16.30 -8.97
C THR A 200 10.37 -15.10 -8.10
N GLN A 201 10.05 -13.83 -8.30
CA GLN A 201 8.93 -13.13 -8.91
C GLN A 201 9.23 -11.62 -8.74
N THR A 202 8.57 -10.73 -9.49
CA THR A 202 8.70 -9.27 -9.26
C THR A 202 7.74 -8.76 -8.16
N LEU A 203 6.74 -9.55 -7.75
CA LEU A 203 5.79 -9.23 -6.68
C LEU A 203 5.98 -10.03 -5.37
N ILE A 204 6.60 -11.22 -5.43
CA ILE A 204 7.23 -11.82 -4.24
C ILE A 204 8.20 -10.81 -3.61
N SER A 205 8.77 -9.90 -4.40
CA SER A 205 9.52 -8.76 -3.88
C SER A 205 8.72 -7.90 -2.91
N VAL A 206 7.43 -7.57 -3.08
CA VAL A 206 6.74 -6.70 -2.09
C VAL A 206 6.63 -7.38 -0.72
N VAL A 207 6.36 -8.68 -0.73
CA VAL A 207 6.39 -9.53 0.46
C VAL A 207 7.84 -9.65 0.99
N GLN A 208 8.83 -9.94 0.15
CA GLN A 208 10.25 -10.08 0.53
C GLN A 208 10.97 -8.75 0.91
N ILE A 209 10.56 -7.62 0.34
CA ILE A 209 11.04 -6.25 0.60
C ILE A 209 10.48 -5.79 1.93
N PHE A 210 9.18 -6.02 2.16
CA PHE A 210 8.53 -5.84 3.45
C PHE A 210 9.34 -6.52 4.54
N PHE A 211 9.78 -7.74 4.25
CA PHE A 211 10.65 -8.47 5.12
C PHE A 211 12.02 -7.75 5.27
N ARG A 212 12.87 -7.48 4.27
CA ARG A 212 14.27 -6.99 4.51
C ARG A 212 14.46 -5.72 5.38
N GLY A 213 13.45 -4.88 5.56
CA GLY A 213 13.52 -3.68 6.42
C GLY A 213 13.48 -3.94 7.94
N TRP A 214 13.07 -5.14 8.38
CA TRP A 214 12.78 -5.45 9.79
C TRP A 214 13.99 -5.58 10.71
N VAL A 215 15.19 -5.85 10.19
CA VAL A 215 16.37 -6.20 11.00
C VAL A 215 16.88 -5.04 11.89
N LYS A 216 16.44 -3.79 11.67
CA LYS A 216 16.90 -2.61 12.44
C LYS A 216 15.92 -2.05 13.48
N LEU A 217 14.70 -2.58 13.63
CA LEU A 217 13.63 -1.96 14.43
C LEU A 217 13.08 -2.85 15.56
N ILE A 218 13.91 -3.65 16.23
CA ILE A 218 13.50 -4.34 17.47
C ILE A 218 13.87 -3.47 18.69
N PRO A 219 12.95 -2.73 19.32
CA PRO A 219 13.11 -2.37 20.72
C PRO A 219 12.89 -3.63 21.56
N ALA A 220 13.84 -3.92 22.44
CA ALA A 220 13.72 -5.00 23.41
C ALA A 220 12.40 -4.87 24.20
N LYS A 221 11.51 -5.86 24.09
CA LYS A 221 10.23 -5.89 24.82
C LYS A 221 10.49 -5.85 26.33
N LYS A 222 10.22 -4.72 26.99
CA LYS A 222 9.86 -4.72 28.42
C LYS A 222 8.37 -5.02 28.53
N GLN A 223 8.02 -6.07 29.27
CA GLN A 223 6.64 -6.41 29.58
C GLN A 223 5.96 -5.28 30.38
N VAL A 224 4.83 -4.78 29.90
CA VAL A 224 3.88 -4.00 30.72
C VAL A 224 2.44 -4.41 30.35
N GLN A 225 1.61 -4.42 31.40
CA GLN A 225 0.32 -5.07 31.58
C GLN A 225 -0.83 -4.61 30.67
N LYS A 226 -1.80 -5.54 30.56
CA LYS A 226 -3.17 -5.41 30.04
C LYS A 226 -3.81 -4.04 30.31
N SER A 227 -4.01 -3.27 29.25
CA SER A 227 -5.22 -2.47 29.04
C SER A 227 -5.42 -2.30 27.53
N THR A 228 -6.66 -2.44 27.07
CA THR A 228 -7.11 -2.38 25.67
C THR A 228 -6.54 -1.18 24.91
N PRO A 229 -5.95 -1.37 23.70
CA PRO A 229 -5.71 -0.24 22.80
C PRO A 229 -6.50 -0.37 21.49
N ILE A 230 -7.17 0.73 21.13
CA ILE A 230 -7.52 1.08 19.76
C ILE A 230 -6.19 1.36 19.05
N MET A 231 -5.80 0.50 18.12
CA MET A 231 -4.45 0.50 17.54
C MET A 231 -4.43 1.33 16.25
N CYS A 232 -3.72 2.47 16.31
CA CYS A 232 -3.49 3.37 15.19
C CYS A 232 -2.29 2.87 14.35
N MET A 233 -2.47 2.76 13.03
CA MET A 233 -1.51 2.22 12.06
C MET A 233 -0.20 3.04 11.91
N SER A 234 -0.07 4.18 12.59
CA SER A 234 0.89 5.24 12.24
C SER A 234 2.15 5.36 13.11
N CYS A 235 2.29 4.58 14.20
CA CYS A 235 3.42 4.77 15.14
C CYS A 235 4.73 4.03 14.80
N ILE A 236 4.82 3.25 13.72
CA ILE A 236 5.95 2.31 13.55
C ILE A 236 7.14 2.87 12.75
N CYS A 237 7.01 4.02 12.06
CA CYS A 237 8.09 4.49 11.18
C CYS A 237 9.09 5.50 11.78
N ILE A 238 8.92 5.99 13.02
CA ILE A 238 9.93 6.85 13.67
C ILE A 238 10.06 6.45 15.14
N GLY A 239 11.19 5.86 15.51
CA GLY A 239 11.55 5.54 16.88
C GLY A 239 11.88 6.78 17.72
N GLN A 240 10.91 7.69 17.90
CA GLN A 240 10.97 8.77 18.88
C GLN A 240 9.61 8.91 19.56
N CYS A 241 9.40 8.15 20.63
CA CYS A 241 8.49 8.57 21.69
C CYS A 241 9.15 9.73 22.43
N HIS A 242 8.67 10.95 22.22
CA HIS A 242 8.79 11.99 23.24
C HIS A 242 7.44 12.08 23.95
N ASP A 243 7.47 11.78 25.25
CA ASP A 243 6.33 11.86 26.15
C ASP A 243 5.75 13.27 26.17
N GLY A 244 4.43 13.34 26.05
CA GLY A 244 3.65 14.51 26.45
C GLY A 244 3.08 15.32 25.31
N PHE A 245 1.90 14.93 24.80
CA PHE A 245 0.92 15.89 24.32
C PHE A 245 -0.49 15.43 24.67
N VAL A 246 -1.08 16.10 25.66
CA VAL A 246 -2.49 16.05 26.01
C VAL A 246 -3.19 17.10 25.16
N TRP A 247 -4.27 16.74 24.46
CA TRP A 247 -5.18 17.73 23.84
C TRP A 247 -6.60 17.54 24.36
N LYS A 248 -7.12 18.65 24.92
CA LYS A 248 -8.55 18.98 25.02
C LYS A 248 -9.12 19.23 23.63
#